data_AF-A0A150GP09-F1
#
_entry.id   AF-A0A150GP09-F1
#
_cell.length_a   1.000
_cell.length_b   1.000
_cell.length_c   1.000
_cell.angle_alpha   90.00
_cell.angle_beta   90.00
_cell.angle_gamma   90.00
#
_symmetry.space_group_name_H-M   'P 1'
#
loop_
_entity.id
_entity.type
_entity.pdbx_description
1 polymer ?
#
loop_
_entity_poly.entity_id
_entity_poly.type
_entity_poly.pdbx_seq_one_letter_code
_entity_poly.pdbx_strand_id
1 'polypeptide(L)'
;MKRKAVHPLLLLLCLTCIFALSTFAIELSGNFIDCGENGVGILEEPAANFPTDVQQLYGNYFDDKKTKSLEHTIRLRIVRNLGKDLVNATSGMKVDKRRSWSMMLPAVTWCNGRWHVIVRLHDQKHSEWKDSSFVLTAAYDSAFRPVAEPRILGHTTFFNGVQYTGLEDARLMVVDGRLKMFGTAFLPTKKRKTLARIAMIDAVTSQTTILEVPGGKLNEREKNWTPFIKNGSLHILYSLHPVVELKCAMDGRCEVVYHELYCHTPPCKNALDKPSLGTAGGGSLLRGGCPMIPWGSDGHFFGFAHTTLREKDRRAFGLQDVKARASYRAHLFIYNSVAGQVVYISNPINFQRPLKNVVHADREDVIEYPSNFVLLPDGSVLLGLLHEDVSPFIIRLDGFVEVLNQVVGMDKSRSQDYAAFNASGRPNLLHHTQRLFKEYMDRQKPT
;
A
#
# COMPACT_ATOMS: atom_id res chain seq x y z
N MET A 1 -35.71 37.46 54.11
CA MET A 1 -35.39 36.01 54.10
C MET A 1 -36.38 35.25 53.23
N LYS A 2 -35.98 34.80 52.04
CA LYS A 2 -36.69 33.75 51.27
C LYS A 2 -35.64 32.90 50.55
N ARG A 3 -35.33 31.73 51.11
CA ARG A 3 -34.52 30.69 50.46
C ARG A 3 -35.40 30.03 49.39
N LYS A 4 -34.99 30.08 48.13
CA LYS A 4 -35.57 29.23 47.08
C LYS A 4 -34.87 27.88 47.12
N ALA A 5 -35.65 26.83 47.34
CA ALA A 5 -35.21 25.46 47.27
C ALA A 5 -34.84 25.10 45.82
N VAL A 6 -33.64 24.56 45.62
CA VAL A 6 -33.22 23.97 44.35
C VAL A 6 -33.75 22.54 44.33
N HIS A 7 -34.58 22.24 43.33
CA HIS A 7 -35.17 20.92 43.13
C HIS A 7 -34.07 19.88 42.82
N PRO A 8 -34.01 18.73 43.51
CA PRO A 8 -33.00 17.70 43.28
C PRO A 8 -33.15 16.93 41.95
N LEU A 9 -34.12 17.30 41.10
CA LEU A 9 -34.36 16.66 39.81
C LEU A 9 -33.41 17.16 38.70
N LEU A 10 -32.77 18.32 38.87
CA LEU A 10 -31.88 18.88 37.83
C LEU A 10 -30.47 18.27 37.83
N LEU A 11 -30.08 17.58 38.91
CA LEU A 11 -28.76 16.94 39.03
C LEU A 11 -28.72 15.53 38.43
N LEU A 12 -29.88 14.86 38.24
CA LEU A 12 -29.94 13.56 37.58
C LEU A 12 -29.94 13.66 36.04
N LEU A 13 -30.37 14.78 35.47
CA LEU A 13 -30.42 14.97 34.01
C LEU A 13 -29.06 15.32 33.38
N CYS A 14 -28.07 15.75 34.18
CA CYS A 14 -26.72 16.00 33.68
C CYS A 14 -25.84 14.74 33.61
N LEU A 15 -26.18 13.66 34.32
CA LEU A 15 -25.42 12.40 34.27
C LEU A 15 -25.87 11.47 33.14
N THR A 16 -27.13 11.56 32.71
CA THR A 16 -27.65 10.76 31.59
C THR A 16 -27.29 11.32 30.21
N CYS A 17 -27.00 12.62 30.10
CA CYS A 17 -26.58 13.22 28.82
C CYS A 17 -25.09 13.06 28.50
N ILE A 18 -24.26 12.65 29.47
CA ILE A 18 -22.83 12.36 29.23
C ILE A 18 -22.61 10.88 28.87
N PHE A 19 -23.55 9.99 29.21
CA PHE A 19 -23.48 8.55 28.88
C PHE A 19 -24.25 8.14 27.62
N ALA A 20 -24.88 9.08 26.91
CA ALA A 20 -25.56 8.84 25.64
C ALA A 20 -24.66 9.06 24.40
N LEU A 21 -23.33 9.06 24.56
CA LEU A 21 -22.40 8.84 23.46
C LEU A 21 -22.36 7.34 23.14
N SER A 22 -23.38 6.90 22.39
CA SER A 22 -23.36 5.75 21.48
C SER A 22 -22.32 4.67 21.81
N THR A 23 -22.61 3.83 22.79
CA THR A 23 -22.04 2.49 22.87
C THR A 23 -22.51 1.68 21.67
N PHE A 24 -21.84 1.87 20.53
CA PHE A 24 -21.71 0.82 19.53
C PHE A 24 -20.82 -0.24 20.17
N ALA A 25 -21.44 -1.17 20.89
CA ALA A 25 -20.82 -2.46 21.16
C ALA A 25 -20.77 -3.20 19.82
N ILE A 26 -19.75 -2.87 19.01
CA ILE A 26 -19.22 -3.84 18.06
C ILE A 26 -18.70 -4.97 18.96
N GLU A 27 -19.17 -6.20 18.78
CA GLU A 27 -18.53 -7.35 19.42
C GLU A 27 -17.07 -7.38 18.95
N LEU A 28 -16.16 -6.90 19.80
CA LEU A 28 -14.73 -6.80 19.54
C LEU A 28 -13.97 -8.10 19.81
N SER A 29 -14.67 -9.20 20.09
CA SER A 29 -14.07 -10.47 20.49
C SER A 29 -14.08 -11.47 19.34
N GLY A 30 -13.01 -11.45 18.55
CA GLY A 30 -12.69 -12.53 17.62
C GLY A 30 -11.36 -12.27 16.93
N ASN A 31 -10.45 -13.26 16.94
CA ASN A 31 -9.29 -13.28 16.06
C ASN A 31 -9.77 -13.01 14.62
N PHE A 32 -9.18 -12.03 13.93
CA PHE A 32 -9.73 -11.59 12.66
C PHE A 32 -9.38 -12.58 11.53
N ILE A 33 -8.12 -13.00 11.47
CA ILE A 33 -7.65 -14.04 10.56
C ILE A 33 -6.65 -14.88 11.37
N ASP A 34 -7.10 -16.04 11.84
CA ASP A 34 -6.18 -17.08 12.28
C ASP A 34 -5.71 -17.83 11.03
N CYS A 35 -4.39 -18.00 10.86
CA CYS A 35 -3.82 -18.71 9.72
C CYS A 35 -3.26 -20.09 10.04
N GLY A 36 -3.28 -20.52 11.31
CA GLY A 36 -2.64 -21.76 11.72
C GLY A 36 -1.21 -21.90 11.16
N GLU A 37 -0.70 -23.14 11.09
CA GLU A 37 0.61 -23.46 10.50
C GLU A 37 0.52 -23.92 9.03
N ASN A 38 -0.67 -23.92 8.42
CA ASN A 38 -0.90 -24.55 7.12
C ASN A 38 -0.88 -23.53 5.96
N GLY A 39 -0.03 -23.81 4.97
CA GLY A 39 0.43 -22.88 3.93
C GLY A 39 -0.52 -22.55 2.77
N VAL A 40 0.11 -22.00 1.73
CA VAL A 40 -0.48 -21.37 0.54
C VAL A 40 -1.19 -22.40 -0.36
N GLY A 41 -2.41 -22.09 -0.79
CA GLY A 41 -3.23 -22.94 -1.65
C GLY A 41 -3.21 -22.50 -3.11
N ILE A 42 -3.59 -23.42 -3.99
CA ILE A 42 -3.67 -23.20 -5.44
C ILE A 42 -5.06 -22.64 -5.77
N LEU A 43 -5.12 -21.61 -6.63
CA LEU A 43 -6.39 -21.18 -7.21
C LEU A 43 -6.91 -22.26 -8.14
N GLU A 44 -8.12 -22.74 -7.87
CA GLU A 44 -8.95 -23.26 -8.95
C GLU A 44 -9.39 -22.08 -9.81
N GLU A 45 -9.28 -22.19 -11.13
CA GLU A 45 -9.68 -21.07 -12.01
C GLU A 45 -11.12 -20.66 -11.70
N PRO A 46 -11.37 -19.41 -11.29
CA PRO A 46 -12.73 -18.97 -11.05
C PRO A 46 -13.50 -19.06 -12.36
N ALA A 47 -14.68 -19.67 -12.34
CA ALA A 47 -15.56 -19.85 -13.49
C ALA A 47 -16.15 -18.53 -14.06
N ALA A 48 -15.58 -17.37 -13.72
CA ALA A 48 -16.09 -16.08 -14.11
C ALA A 48 -15.44 -15.61 -15.42
N ASN A 49 -16.27 -15.49 -16.47
CA ASN A 49 -15.95 -14.89 -17.78
C ASN A 49 -15.70 -13.37 -17.67
N PHE A 50 -14.71 -12.94 -16.90
CA PHE A 50 -14.28 -11.54 -16.94
C PHE A 50 -13.44 -11.27 -18.20
N PRO A 51 -13.54 -10.06 -18.79
CA PRO A 51 -12.70 -9.69 -19.92
C PRO A 51 -11.22 -9.88 -19.59
N THR A 52 -10.50 -10.59 -20.46
CA THR A 52 -9.05 -10.70 -20.42
C THR A 52 -8.46 -9.68 -21.38
N ASP A 53 -7.48 -8.91 -20.91
CA ASP A 53 -6.74 -7.96 -21.75
C ASP A 53 -5.26 -8.38 -21.81
N VAL A 54 -4.66 -8.25 -22.99
CA VAL A 54 -3.24 -8.55 -23.22
C VAL A 54 -2.52 -7.23 -23.43
N GLN A 55 -1.45 -7.01 -22.67
CA GLN A 55 -0.69 -5.77 -22.68
C GLN A 55 0.80 -6.02 -22.84
N GLN A 56 1.47 -5.14 -23.56
CA GLN A 56 2.92 -5.08 -23.56
C GLN A 56 3.37 -4.22 -22.37
N LEU A 57 4.01 -4.87 -21.40
CA LEU A 57 4.74 -4.21 -20.33
C LEU A 57 6.13 -3.85 -20.83
N TYR A 58 6.36 -2.55 -20.96
CA TYR A 58 7.70 -2.02 -21.15
C TYR A 58 8.29 -1.71 -19.78
N GLY A 59 9.60 -1.83 -19.64
CA GLY A 59 10.28 -1.33 -18.47
C GLY A 59 11.76 -1.16 -18.70
N ASN A 60 12.44 -0.57 -17.73
CA ASN A 60 13.84 -0.23 -17.88
C ASN A 60 14.67 -0.91 -16.81
N TYR A 61 15.68 -1.64 -17.27
CA TYR A 61 16.75 -2.15 -16.44
C TYR A 61 17.85 -1.09 -16.30
N PHE A 62 18.27 -0.86 -15.05
CA PHE A 62 19.31 0.10 -14.70
C PHE A 62 20.67 -0.58 -14.61
N ASP A 63 21.55 -0.22 -15.53
CA ASP A 63 22.97 -0.53 -15.48
C ASP A 63 23.76 0.76 -15.20
N ASP A 64 24.95 0.65 -14.63
CA ASP A 64 25.79 1.76 -14.18
C ASP A 64 26.24 2.67 -15.34
N LYS A 65 26.13 2.20 -16.59
CA LYS A 65 26.56 2.93 -17.79
C LYS A 65 25.45 3.24 -18.77
N LYS A 66 24.34 2.49 -18.74
CA LYS A 66 23.25 2.58 -19.73
C LYS A 66 21.92 2.17 -19.10
N THR A 67 20.82 2.67 -19.65
CA THR A 67 19.51 2.07 -19.41
C THR A 67 19.18 1.15 -20.59
N LYS A 68 18.74 -0.08 -20.31
CA LYS A 68 18.20 -0.98 -21.33
C LYS A 68 16.69 -1.06 -21.19
N SER A 69 15.97 -0.77 -22.28
CA SER A 69 14.52 -0.99 -22.33
C SER A 69 14.23 -2.46 -22.62
N LEU A 70 13.33 -3.02 -21.83
CA LEU A 70 12.83 -4.37 -21.94
C LEU A 70 11.34 -4.31 -22.30
N GLU A 71 10.93 -5.22 -23.18
CA GLU A 71 9.54 -5.38 -23.59
C GLU A 71 9.10 -6.79 -23.22
N HIS A 72 7.97 -6.88 -22.55
CA HIS A 72 7.40 -8.14 -22.08
C HIS A 72 5.90 -8.13 -22.31
N THR A 73 5.31 -9.30 -22.49
CA THR A 73 3.85 -9.41 -22.55
C THR A 73 3.32 -9.82 -21.19
N ILE A 74 2.41 -9.02 -20.64
CA ILE A 74 1.63 -9.37 -19.46
C ILE A 74 0.16 -9.51 -19.84
N ARG A 75 -0.55 -10.39 -19.16
CA ARG A 75 -2.02 -10.49 -19.30
C ARG A 75 -2.68 -10.02 -18.03
N LEU A 76 -3.71 -9.19 -18.17
CA LEU A 76 -4.48 -8.64 -17.07
C LEU A 76 -5.88 -9.23 -17.11
N ARG A 77 -6.31 -9.79 -15.98
CA ARG A 77 -7.63 -10.39 -15.82
C ARG A 77 -8.28 -9.86 -14.55
N ILE A 78 -9.49 -9.32 -14.65
CA ILE A 78 -10.25 -8.96 -13.45
C ILE A 78 -10.69 -10.27 -12.79
N VAL A 79 -10.28 -10.52 -11.55
CA VAL A 79 -10.75 -11.68 -10.78
C VAL A 79 -12.02 -11.31 -10.02
N ARG A 80 -12.03 -10.10 -9.45
CA ARG A 80 -13.17 -9.63 -8.65
C ARG A 80 -13.29 -8.11 -8.65
N ASN A 81 -14.53 -7.63 -8.76
CA ASN A 81 -14.91 -6.26 -8.43
C ASN A 81 -15.47 -6.26 -7.00
N LEU A 82 -14.66 -5.85 -6.02
CA LEU A 82 -15.02 -5.93 -4.62
C LEU A 82 -16.09 -4.90 -4.24
N GLY A 83 -16.19 -3.78 -4.96
CA GLY A 83 -17.20 -2.76 -4.68
C GLY A 83 -18.63 -3.32 -4.71
N LYS A 84 -18.95 -4.17 -5.70
CA LYS A 84 -20.28 -4.78 -5.83
C LYS A 84 -20.58 -5.78 -4.70
N ASP A 85 -19.63 -6.65 -4.39
CA ASP A 85 -19.79 -7.66 -3.33
C ASP A 85 -20.02 -6.99 -1.96
N LEU A 86 -19.21 -5.98 -1.68
CA LEU A 86 -19.17 -5.36 -0.37
C LEU A 86 -20.32 -4.37 -0.17
N VAL A 87 -20.86 -3.74 -1.22
CA VAL A 87 -22.11 -2.96 -1.10
C VAL A 87 -23.27 -3.85 -0.67
N ASN A 88 -23.39 -5.05 -1.26
CA ASN A 88 -24.41 -6.01 -0.87
C ASN A 88 -24.20 -6.50 0.58
N ALA A 89 -22.97 -6.86 0.94
CA ALA A 89 -22.66 -7.32 2.29
C ALA A 89 -22.88 -6.26 3.37
N THR A 90 -22.48 -5.01 3.10
CA THR A 90 -22.64 -3.90 4.04
C THR A 90 -24.08 -3.41 4.16
N SER A 91 -24.97 -3.75 3.22
CA SER A 91 -26.39 -3.37 3.27
C SER A 91 -27.15 -3.98 4.46
N GLY A 92 -26.71 -5.16 4.92
CA GLY A 92 -27.23 -5.85 6.11
C GLY A 92 -26.53 -5.45 7.41
N MET A 93 -25.38 -4.78 7.34
CA MET A 93 -24.67 -4.30 8.52
C MET A 93 -25.42 -3.12 9.12
N LYS A 94 -25.53 -3.05 10.47
CA LYS A 94 -26.01 -1.87 11.19
C LYS A 94 -24.99 -0.73 11.15
N VAL A 95 -24.47 -0.39 9.96
CA VAL A 95 -23.69 0.82 9.77
C VAL A 95 -24.67 1.97 9.62
N ASP A 96 -24.39 3.13 10.23
CA ASP A 96 -25.29 4.29 10.15
C ASP A 96 -25.60 4.61 8.69
N LYS A 97 -26.83 4.35 8.23
CA LYS A 97 -27.29 4.56 6.85
C LYS A 97 -27.21 6.04 6.42
N ARG A 98 -26.99 6.96 7.36
CA ARG A 98 -26.75 8.38 7.06
C ARG A 98 -25.32 8.62 6.55
N ARG A 99 -24.38 7.70 6.76
CA ARG A 99 -22.99 7.79 6.30
C ARG A 99 -22.86 7.19 4.89
N SER A 100 -22.04 7.83 4.06
CA SER A 100 -21.66 7.30 2.75
C SER A 100 -20.25 6.74 2.84
N TRP A 101 -20.14 5.42 2.69
CA TRP A 101 -18.87 4.70 2.78
C TRP A 101 -18.27 4.51 1.41
N SER A 102 -17.01 4.90 1.23
CA SER A 102 -16.19 4.44 0.11
C SER A 102 -15.29 3.29 0.54
N MET A 103 -15.22 2.27 -0.30
CA MET A 103 -14.34 1.11 -0.11
C MET A 103 -13.05 1.36 -0.89
N MET A 104 -11.92 1.23 -0.23
CA MET A 104 -10.63 1.64 -0.78
C MET A 104 -9.54 0.61 -0.48
N LEU A 105 -8.51 0.58 -1.32
CA LEU A 105 -7.21 -0.05 -1.05
C LEU A 105 -7.32 -1.52 -0.61
N PRO A 106 -7.76 -2.41 -1.51
CA PRO A 106 -7.95 -3.81 -1.17
C PRO A 106 -6.60 -4.51 -0.92
N ALA A 107 -6.46 -5.22 0.19
CA ALA A 107 -5.34 -6.12 0.41
C ALA A 107 -5.84 -7.57 0.46
N VAL A 108 -5.11 -8.46 -0.19
CA VAL A 108 -5.47 -9.87 -0.35
C VAL A 108 -4.34 -10.77 0.16
N THR A 109 -4.71 -11.86 0.82
CA THR A 109 -3.79 -12.93 1.26
C THR A 109 -4.48 -14.28 1.17
N TRP A 110 -3.70 -15.37 1.07
CA TRP A 110 -4.21 -16.73 1.26
C TRP A 110 -3.86 -17.21 2.66
N CYS A 111 -4.82 -17.82 3.33
CA CYS A 111 -4.68 -18.27 4.70
C CYS A 111 -5.75 -19.31 5.04
N ASN A 112 -5.39 -20.41 5.71
CA ASN A 112 -6.32 -21.45 6.14
C ASN A 112 -7.28 -21.97 5.05
N GLY A 113 -6.74 -22.19 3.85
CA GLY A 113 -7.51 -22.71 2.72
C GLY A 113 -8.47 -21.71 2.08
N ARG A 114 -8.33 -20.41 2.37
CA ARG A 114 -9.24 -19.35 1.91
C ARG A 114 -8.48 -18.10 1.49
N TRP A 115 -9.09 -17.33 0.60
CA TRP A 115 -8.67 -15.94 0.37
C TRP A 115 -9.27 -15.06 1.43
N HIS A 116 -8.43 -14.24 2.03
CA HIS A 116 -8.85 -13.16 2.90
C HIS A 116 -8.57 -11.84 2.22
N VAL A 117 -9.60 -11.01 2.15
CA VAL A 117 -9.52 -9.66 1.60
C VAL A 117 -9.87 -8.67 2.69
N ILE A 118 -9.07 -7.63 2.81
CA ILE A 118 -9.40 -6.45 3.61
C ILE A 118 -9.55 -5.25 2.70
N VAL A 119 -10.44 -4.34 3.07
CA VAL A 119 -10.64 -3.05 2.42
C VAL A 119 -10.78 -1.96 3.48
N ARG A 120 -10.30 -0.76 3.17
CA ARG A 120 -10.58 0.42 3.97
C ARG A 120 -12.00 0.89 3.69
N LEU A 121 -12.82 1.08 4.72
CA LEU A 121 -14.04 1.87 4.66
C LEU A 121 -13.73 3.29 5.07
N HIS A 122 -14.08 4.26 4.23
CA HIS A 122 -13.89 5.68 4.49
C HIS A 122 -15.24 6.40 4.51
N ASP A 123 -15.53 7.11 5.60
CA ASP A 123 -16.73 7.95 5.71
C ASP A 123 -16.52 9.28 4.98
N GLN A 124 -17.21 9.45 3.84
CA GLN A 124 -17.05 10.64 3.01
C GLN A 124 -17.68 11.90 3.63
N LYS A 125 -18.64 11.77 4.56
CA LYS A 125 -19.35 12.94 5.14
C LYS A 125 -18.63 13.58 6.31
N HIS A 126 -17.77 12.82 6.99
CA HIS A 126 -17.04 13.27 8.18
C HIS A 126 -15.54 13.44 7.91
N SER A 127 -15.16 13.89 6.71
CA SER A 127 -13.76 14.02 6.27
C SER A 127 -12.90 14.93 7.16
N GLU A 128 -13.52 15.80 7.96
CA GLU A 128 -12.83 16.64 8.95
C GLU A 128 -12.16 15.83 10.06
N TRP A 129 -12.67 14.61 10.31
CA TRP A 129 -12.10 13.64 11.21
C TRP A 129 -11.64 12.44 10.38
N LYS A 130 -10.34 12.37 10.09
CA LYS A 130 -9.69 11.16 9.54
C LYS A 130 -9.91 9.90 10.41
N ASP A 131 -10.50 10.09 11.58
CA ASP A 131 -10.84 9.14 12.63
C ASP A 131 -11.98 8.17 12.25
N SER A 132 -12.66 8.36 11.11
CA SER A 132 -13.71 7.43 10.63
C SER A 132 -13.23 6.54 9.48
N SER A 133 -12.07 5.90 9.64
CA SER A 133 -11.68 4.79 8.76
C SER A 133 -11.90 3.46 9.48
N PHE A 134 -12.46 2.48 8.80
CA PHE A 134 -12.58 1.11 9.32
C PHE A 134 -11.91 0.16 8.35
N VAL A 135 -11.56 -1.04 8.82
CA VAL A 135 -11.13 -2.11 7.93
C VAL A 135 -12.27 -3.11 7.85
N LEU A 136 -12.86 -3.27 6.66
CA LEU A 136 -13.83 -4.31 6.38
C LEU A 136 -13.11 -5.52 5.80
N THR A 137 -13.63 -6.68 6.11
CA THR A 137 -12.94 -7.94 5.90
C THR A 137 -13.88 -8.97 5.33
N ALA A 138 -13.39 -9.75 4.38
CA ALA A 138 -14.17 -10.75 3.69
C ALA A 138 -13.31 -12.00 3.44
N ALA A 139 -13.96 -13.16 3.50
CA ALA A 139 -13.33 -14.45 3.20
C ALA A 139 -13.99 -15.09 1.98
N TYR A 140 -13.17 -15.68 1.12
CA TYR A 140 -13.58 -16.34 -0.10
C TYR A 140 -12.95 -17.73 -0.22
N ASP A 141 -13.61 -18.63 -0.96
CA ASP A 141 -13.03 -19.93 -1.35
C ASP A 141 -12.00 -19.79 -2.48
N SER A 142 -11.42 -20.92 -2.92
CA SER A 142 -10.47 -20.99 -4.05
C SER A 142 -10.95 -20.29 -5.32
N ALA A 143 -12.25 -20.28 -5.59
CA ALA A 143 -12.89 -19.67 -6.75
C ALA A 143 -13.34 -18.22 -6.51
N PHE A 144 -12.87 -17.57 -5.44
CA PHE A 144 -13.26 -16.21 -5.05
C PHE A 144 -14.78 -16.04 -4.86
N ARG A 145 -15.49 -17.07 -4.39
CA ARG A 145 -16.89 -16.97 -3.93
C ARG A 145 -16.91 -16.65 -2.44
N PRO A 146 -17.73 -15.69 -1.97
CA PRO A 146 -17.82 -15.39 -0.54
C PRO A 146 -18.22 -16.63 0.27
N VAL A 147 -17.50 -16.91 1.36
CA VAL A 147 -17.78 -18.06 2.25
C VAL A 147 -18.13 -17.64 3.68
N ALA A 148 -18.12 -16.34 3.96
CA ALA A 148 -18.53 -15.78 5.24
C ALA A 148 -19.05 -14.35 5.05
N GLU A 149 -19.94 -13.94 5.94
CA GLU A 149 -20.40 -12.55 6.02
C GLU A 149 -19.22 -11.62 6.35
N PRO A 150 -19.05 -10.52 5.60
CA PRO A 150 -18.01 -9.55 5.87
C PRO A 150 -18.12 -8.90 7.26
N ARG A 151 -16.96 -8.62 7.88
CA ARG A 151 -16.86 -8.07 9.23
C ARG A 151 -16.05 -6.78 9.26
N ILE A 152 -16.54 -5.78 9.98
CA ILE A 152 -15.77 -4.59 10.30
C ILE A 152 -14.83 -4.93 11.45
N LEU A 153 -13.55 -4.71 11.25
CA LEU A 153 -12.58 -4.67 12.33
C LEU A 153 -12.79 -3.40 13.11
N GLY A 154 -13.27 -3.58 14.33
CA GLY A 154 -13.08 -2.58 15.37
C GLY A 154 -11.66 -2.66 15.91
N HIS A 155 -10.65 -2.40 15.08
CA HIS A 155 -9.32 -2.20 15.65
C HIS A 155 -9.30 -0.83 16.32
N THR A 156 -9.37 -0.85 17.64
CA THR A 156 -9.10 0.31 18.48
C THR A 156 -7.61 0.34 18.76
N THR A 157 -6.90 1.16 17.98
CA THR A 157 -5.52 1.49 18.28
C THR A 157 -5.49 2.50 19.40
N PHE A 158 -4.60 2.33 20.38
CA PHE A 158 -4.36 3.36 21.39
C PHE A 158 -2.97 3.96 21.17
N PHE A 159 -2.88 5.29 21.19
CA PHE A 159 -1.60 6.01 21.18
C PHE A 159 -1.67 7.16 22.18
N ASN A 160 -0.77 7.13 23.16
CA ASN A 160 -0.76 8.04 24.33
C ASN A 160 -2.12 8.10 25.06
N GLY A 161 -2.77 6.95 25.23
CA GLY A 161 -4.04 6.83 25.97
C GLY A 161 -5.29 7.31 25.24
N VAL A 162 -5.17 7.73 23.97
CA VAL A 162 -6.30 8.10 23.12
C VAL A 162 -6.62 6.94 22.17
N GLN A 163 -7.90 6.66 22.01
CA GLN A 163 -8.44 5.62 21.12
C GLN A 163 -8.56 6.14 19.68
N TYR A 164 -8.15 5.30 18.73
CA TYR A 164 -8.18 5.57 17.29
C TYR A 164 -8.81 4.40 16.57
N THR A 165 -9.66 4.73 15.61
CA THR A 165 -10.25 3.76 14.69
C THR A 165 -9.71 4.00 13.29
N GLY A 166 -9.16 2.95 12.68
CA GLY A 166 -8.80 2.97 11.26
C GLY A 166 -7.32 3.04 10.94
N LEU A 167 -6.95 2.30 9.89
CA LEU A 167 -5.69 2.47 9.17
C LEU A 167 -6.01 2.97 7.77
N GLU A 168 -5.23 3.92 7.27
CA GLU A 168 -5.18 4.17 5.82
C GLU A 168 -4.17 3.22 5.16
N ASP A 169 -4.37 2.94 3.88
CA ASP A 169 -3.41 2.19 3.05
C ASP A 169 -2.99 0.85 3.68
N ALA A 170 -3.99 0.07 4.11
CA ALA A 170 -3.77 -1.21 4.78
C ALA A 170 -3.15 -2.25 3.83
N ARG A 171 -2.18 -3.00 4.34
CA ARG A 171 -1.40 -4.05 3.66
C ARG A 171 -1.41 -5.29 4.52
N LEU A 172 -1.39 -6.47 3.90
CA LEU A 172 -1.32 -7.76 4.59
C LEU A 172 -0.01 -8.45 4.31
N MET A 173 0.66 -8.93 5.35
CA MET A 173 1.94 -9.59 5.22
C MET A 173 2.14 -10.61 6.33
N VAL A 174 2.76 -11.74 6.02
CA VAL A 174 3.19 -12.71 7.03
C VAL A 174 4.56 -12.29 7.58
N VAL A 175 4.66 -12.16 8.90
CA VAL A 175 5.87 -11.78 9.64
C VAL A 175 6.01 -12.75 10.80
N ASP A 176 7.15 -13.46 10.87
CA ASP A 176 7.40 -14.47 11.90
C ASP A 176 6.27 -15.51 12.01
N GLY A 177 5.85 -16.04 10.85
CA GLY A 177 4.75 -17.01 10.75
C GLY A 177 3.35 -16.45 11.03
N ARG A 178 3.22 -15.16 11.41
CA ARG A 178 1.93 -14.55 11.80
C ARG A 178 1.47 -13.54 10.76
N LEU A 179 0.19 -13.55 10.46
CA LEU A 179 -0.40 -12.52 9.61
C LEU A 179 -0.43 -11.18 10.37
N LYS A 180 0.19 -10.17 9.77
CA LYS A 180 0.18 -8.79 10.25
C LYS A 180 -0.50 -7.90 9.22
N MET A 181 -1.21 -6.90 9.72
CA MET A 181 -1.71 -5.80 8.94
C MET A 181 -0.83 -4.58 9.17
N PHE A 182 -0.30 -3.99 8.10
CA PHE A 182 0.41 -2.72 8.18
C PHE A 182 -0.45 -1.62 7.60
N GLY A 183 -0.37 -0.42 8.14
CA GLY A 183 -1.07 0.73 7.57
C GLY A 183 -0.62 2.04 8.17
N THR A 184 -1.20 3.13 7.68
CA THR A 184 -0.92 4.47 8.16
C THR A 184 -1.93 4.84 9.23
N ALA A 185 -1.47 4.98 10.47
CA ALA A 185 -2.26 5.48 11.58
C ALA A 185 -2.18 7.01 11.64
N PHE A 186 -3.33 7.67 11.75
CA PHE A 186 -3.44 9.10 11.93
C PHE A 186 -3.61 9.42 13.41
N LEU A 187 -2.60 10.06 13.99
CA LEU A 187 -2.51 10.37 15.41
C LEU A 187 -2.74 11.87 15.62
N PRO A 188 -3.73 12.30 16.43
CA PRO A 188 -3.92 13.69 16.80
C PRO A 188 -2.75 14.17 17.64
N THR A 189 -2.53 15.47 17.56
CA THR A 189 -1.59 16.18 18.43
C THR A 189 -2.33 17.27 19.18
N LYS A 190 -1.73 17.74 20.28
CA LYS A 190 -2.24 18.86 21.09
C LYS A 190 -2.59 20.11 20.27
N LYS A 191 -2.01 20.28 19.08
CA LYS A 191 -2.20 21.46 18.20
C LYS A 191 -3.20 21.23 17.05
N ARG A 192 -4.06 20.20 17.12
CA ARG A 192 -4.95 19.78 16.01
C ARG A 192 -4.23 19.43 14.70
N LYS A 193 -2.90 19.29 14.71
CA LYS A 193 -2.16 18.68 13.60
C LYS A 193 -2.29 17.17 13.73
N THR A 194 -2.51 16.48 12.62
CA THR A 194 -2.48 15.00 12.59
C THR A 194 -1.10 14.53 12.15
N LEU A 195 -0.44 13.73 13.00
CA LEU A 195 0.72 12.94 12.60
C LEU A 195 0.24 11.70 11.86
N ALA A 196 0.92 11.32 10.79
CA ALA A 196 0.72 10.01 10.17
C ALA A 196 1.94 9.14 10.48
N ARG A 197 1.70 7.93 10.98
CA ARG A 197 2.76 6.98 11.37
C ARG A 197 2.47 5.61 10.78
N ILE A 198 3.53 4.85 10.56
CA ILE A 198 3.42 3.44 10.19
C ILE A 198 2.97 2.69 11.43
N ALA A 199 1.91 1.90 11.30
CA ALA A 199 1.40 1.02 12.35
C ALA A 199 1.42 -0.42 11.83
N MET A 200 1.76 -1.34 12.73
CA MET A 200 1.63 -2.77 12.55
C MET A 200 0.55 -3.27 13.52
N ILE A 201 -0.39 -4.06 13.02
CA ILE A 201 -1.44 -4.70 13.81
C ILE A 201 -1.28 -6.20 13.65
N ASP A 202 -1.19 -6.90 14.77
CA ASP A 202 -1.26 -8.35 14.77
C ASP A 202 -2.70 -8.80 14.51
N ALA A 203 -2.93 -9.58 13.44
CA ALA A 203 -4.29 -9.92 13.00
C ALA A 203 -5.03 -10.88 13.95
N VAL A 204 -4.30 -11.54 14.86
CA VAL A 204 -4.87 -12.48 15.84
C VAL A 204 -5.20 -11.72 17.11
N THR A 205 -4.19 -11.12 17.73
CA THR A 205 -4.31 -10.44 19.03
C THR A 205 -4.91 -9.03 18.93
N SER A 206 -5.02 -8.48 17.72
CA SER A 206 -5.41 -7.07 17.47
C SER A 206 -4.49 -6.04 18.15
N GLN A 207 -3.31 -6.46 18.61
CA GLN A 207 -2.35 -5.56 19.22
C GLN A 207 -1.76 -4.63 18.15
N THR A 208 -1.86 -3.32 18.38
CA THR A 208 -1.24 -2.31 17.54
C THR A 208 0.12 -1.89 18.08
N THR A 209 1.11 -1.84 17.20
CA THR A 209 2.45 -1.33 17.42
C THR A 209 2.70 -0.16 16.47
N ILE A 210 3.07 1.01 17.01
CA ILE A 210 3.50 2.15 16.19
C ILE A 210 4.99 2.03 15.93
N LEU A 211 5.39 2.20 14.68
CA LEU A 211 6.79 2.10 14.29
C LEU A 211 7.48 3.44 14.45
N GLU A 212 8.61 3.43 15.15
CA GLU A 212 9.36 4.60 15.54
C GLU A 212 10.84 4.41 15.26
N VAL A 213 11.54 5.49 14.88
CA VAL A 213 13.00 5.49 14.72
C VAL A 213 13.58 6.33 15.86
N PRO A 214 14.08 5.72 16.95
CA PRO A 214 14.57 6.47 18.11
C PRO A 214 15.68 7.44 17.72
N GLY A 215 15.53 8.70 18.11
CA GLY A 215 16.48 9.77 17.80
C GLY A 215 16.48 10.26 16.34
N GLY A 216 15.64 9.70 15.46
CA GLY A 216 15.47 10.17 14.09
C GLY A 216 14.25 11.08 13.94
N LYS A 217 14.34 12.11 13.07
CA LYS A 217 13.21 12.98 12.74
C LYS A 217 12.39 12.43 11.57
N LEU A 218 11.37 11.64 11.90
CA LEU A 218 10.33 11.25 10.94
C LEU A 218 9.54 12.47 10.46
N ASN A 219 9.07 12.43 9.21
CA ASN A 219 8.12 13.38 8.65
C ASN A 219 6.83 13.43 9.49
N GLU A 220 6.13 14.57 9.45
CA GLU A 220 4.82 14.69 10.11
C GLU A 220 3.79 13.72 9.50
N ARG A 221 3.91 13.38 8.21
CA ARG A 221 2.99 12.50 7.50
C ARG A 221 3.73 11.36 6.81
N GLU A 222 3.91 10.26 7.54
CA GLU A 222 4.44 9.04 6.95
C GLU A 222 3.41 8.33 6.10
N LYS A 223 3.67 8.32 4.81
CA LYS A 223 2.92 7.59 3.79
C LYS A 223 3.91 7.08 2.76
N ASN A 224 3.48 6.10 1.98
CA ASN A 224 4.22 5.63 0.82
C ASN A 224 5.53 4.89 1.17
N TRP A 225 5.43 4.00 2.14
CA TRP A 225 6.45 3.03 2.55
C TRP A 225 6.05 1.62 2.09
N THR A 226 7.02 0.71 2.07
CA THR A 226 6.82 -0.67 1.61
C THR A 226 7.52 -1.66 2.56
N PRO A 227 6.79 -2.56 3.25
CA PRO A 227 7.38 -3.56 4.15
C PRO A 227 7.87 -4.80 3.39
N PHE A 228 8.86 -5.49 3.94
CA PHE A 228 9.38 -6.76 3.40
C PHE A 228 10.16 -7.56 4.47
N ILE A 229 10.32 -8.88 4.27
CA ILE A 229 11.13 -9.72 5.15
C ILE A 229 12.49 -9.96 4.51
N LYS A 230 13.56 -9.60 5.21
CA LYS A 230 14.94 -9.83 4.79
C LYS A 230 15.65 -10.58 5.91
N ASN A 231 16.22 -11.75 5.60
CA ASN A 231 16.92 -12.60 6.58
C ASN A 231 16.11 -12.83 7.87
N GLY A 232 14.82 -13.13 7.73
CA GLY A 232 13.90 -13.36 8.85
C GLY A 232 13.52 -12.12 9.67
N SER A 233 14.04 -10.94 9.35
CA SER A 233 13.72 -9.68 10.02
C SER A 233 12.72 -8.85 9.21
N LEU A 234 11.92 -8.03 9.89
CA LEU A 234 11.07 -7.03 9.25
C LEU A 234 11.91 -5.83 8.82
N HIS A 235 11.80 -5.48 7.55
CA HIS A 235 12.39 -4.30 6.96
C HIS A 235 11.32 -3.43 6.29
N ILE A 236 11.60 -2.14 6.17
CA ILE A 236 10.73 -1.17 5.49
C ILE A 236 11.58 -0.34 4.55
N LEU A 237 11.24 -0.35 3.26
CA LEU A 237 11.67 0.70 2.35
C LEU A 237 10.84 1.95 2.67
N TYR A 238 11.44 2.82 3.46
CA TYR A 238 10.83 4.08 3.90
C TYR A 238 10.75 5.09 2.76
N SER A 239 11.73 5.05 1.85
CA SER A 239 11.75 5.81 0.61
C SER A 239 12.37 4.95 -0.49
N LEU A 240 11.81 5.06 -1.71
CA LEU A 240 12.34 4.41 -2.91
C LEU A 240 13.34 5.30 -3.67
N HIS A 241 13.35 6.61 -3.39
CA HIS A 241 14.36 7.52 -3.95
C HIS A 241 14.51 8.83 -3.13
N PRO A 242 15.69 9.08 -2.53
CA PRO A 242 16.78 8.12 -2.37
C PRO A 242 16.29 6.87 -1.62
N VAL A 243 16.89 5.71 -1.88
CA VAL A 243 16.54 4.48 -1.17
C VAL A 243 16.92 4.62 0.30
N VAL A 244 15.94 4.42 1.18
CA VAL A 244 16.13 4.38 2.64
C VAL A 244 15.50 3.10 3.18
N GLU A 245 16.31 2.24 3.78
CA GLU A 245 15.88 0.98 4.39
C GLU A 245 15.92 1.11 5.92
N LEU A 246 14.81 0.78 6.55
CA LEU A 246 14.70 0.62 7.98
C LEU A 246 14.66 -0.88 8.31
N LYS A 247 15.34 -1.28 9.38
CA LYS A 247 15.13 -2.58 10.04
C LYS A 247 14.30 -2.34 11.28
N CYS A 248 13.22 -3.10 11.48
CA CYS A 248 12.28 -2.90 12.57
C CYS A 248 12.12 -4.16 13.41
N ALA A 249 12.13 -3.99 14.73
CA ALA A 249 11.74 -5.01 15.69
C ALA A 249 10.21 -5.10 15.82
N MET A 250 9.72 -6.20 16.37
CA MET A 250 8.28 -6.44 16.56
C MET A 250 7.63 -5.50 17.59
N ASP A 251 8.45 -4.89 18.46
CA ASP A 251 8.03 -3.86 19.41
C ASP A 251 7.89 -2.46 18.77
N GLY A 252 8.18 -2.33 17.47
CA GLY A 252 8.03 -1.09 16.70
C GLY A 252 9.29 -0.25 16.63
N ARG A 253 10.36 -0.58 17.37
CA ARG A 253 11.61 0.15 17.27
C ARG A 253 12.31 -0.18 15.95
N CYS A 254 12.62 0.85 15.19
CA CYS A 254 13.29 0.77 13.91
C CYS A 254 14.63 1.50 13.94
N GLU A 255 15.57 1.05 13.11
CA GLU A 255 16.83 1.73 12.84
C GLU A 255 17.07 1.87 11.34
N VAL A 256 17.75 2.94 10.93
CA VAL A 256 18.16 3.11 9.53
C VAL A 256 19.37 2.21 9.29
N VAL A 257 19.20 1.20 8.43
CA VAL A 257 20.27 0.27 8.06
C VAL A 257 20.94 0.62 6.75
N TYR A 258 20.29 1.46 5.93
CA TYR A 258 20.83 1.93 4.66
C TYR A 258 20.19 3.26 4.24
N HIS A 259 21.01 4.15 3.67
CA HIS A 259 20.59 5.38 3.00
C HIS A 259 21.48 5.63 1.77
N GLU A 260 20.89 5.58 0.57
CA GLU A 260 21.58 5.64 -0.72
C GLU A 260 22.60 6.78 -0.86
N LEU A 261 22.30 7.97 -0.31
CA LEU A 261 23.19 9.13 -0.45
C LEU A 261 24.13 9.39 0.72
N TYR A 262 23.91 8.77 1.88
CA TYR A 262 24.56 9.21 3.12
C TYR A 262 25.12 8.08 3.97
N CYS A 263 24.68 6.83 3.77
CA CYS A 263 25.09 5.74 4.61
C CYS A 263 24.91 4.39 3.92
N HIS A 264 26.02 3.74 3.61
CA HIS A 264 26.04 2.40 3.02
C HIS A 264 26.39 1.30 4.03
N THR A 265 26.77 1.67 5.26
CA THR A 265 27.14 0.75 6.35
C THR A 265 26.49 1.19 7.67
N PRO A 266 25.66 0.35 8.31
CA PRO A 266 25.00 0.69 9.57
C PRO A 266 25.98 0.81 10.75
N PRO A 267 25.63 1.56 11.82
CA PRO A 267 24.36 2.26 12.05
C PRO A 267 24.32 3.66 11.41
N CYS A 268 23.25 3.97 10.68
CA CYS A 268 23.09 5.24 9.95
C CYS A 268 22.42 6.33 10.81
N LYS A 269 23.12 6.81 11.85
CA LYS A 269 22.60 7.86 12.75
C LYS A 269 22.30 9.15 11.97
N ASN A 270 21.18 9.80 12.28
CA ASN A 270 20.74 11.09 11.70
C ASN A 270 20.49 11.08 10.18
N ALA A 271 20.40 9.91 9.53
CA ALA A 271 20.14 9.82 8.10
C ALA A 271 18.76 10.39 7.72
N LEU A 272 17.78 10.30 8.62
CA LEU A 272 16.43 10.85 8.42
C LEU A 272 16.36 12.37 8.61
N ASP A 273 17.36 12.97 9.26
CA ASP A 273 17.38 14.42 9.50
C ASP A 273 17.90 15.20 8.29
N LYS A 274 18.36 14.49 7.25
CA LYS A 274 18.99 15.09 6.09
C LYS A 274 17.96 15.75 5.16
N PRO A 275 18.25 16.95 4.62
CA PRO A 275 17.31 17.71 3.79
C PRO A 275 16.76 16.95 2.58
N SER A 276 17.52 15.97 2.04
CA SER A 276 17.14 15.25 0.81
C SER A 276 15.76 14.59 0.86
N LEU A 277 15.25 14.25 2.05
CA LEU A 277 13.92 13.67 2.23
C LEU A 277 12.79 14.72 2.20
N GLY A 278 13.09 15.98 2.54
CA GLY A 278 12.12 17.08 2.66
C GLY A 278 12.22 18.17 1.58
N THR A 279 13.38 18.37 0.95
CA THR A 279 13.65 19.51 0.05
C THR A 279 13.85 19.14 -1.42
N ALA A 280 13.76 17.87 -1.81
CA ALA A 280 13.61 17.53 -3.22
C ALA A 280 12.18 17.91 -3.66
N GLY A 281 11.98 19.18 -4.03
CA GLY A 281 10.72 19.76 -4.49
C GLY A 281 10.09 19.10 -5.73
N GLY A 282 10.71 18.04 -6.27
CA GLY A 282 10.17 17.10 -7.26
C GLY A 282 10.07 15.70 -6.66
N GLY A 283 9.43 15.58 -5.50
CA GLY A 283 9.53 14.40 -4.64
C GLY A 283 9.28 13.11 -5.41
N SER A 284 10.08 12.08 -5.09
CA SER A 284 10.15 10.78 -5.78
C SER A 284 8.87 10.48 -6.56
N LEU A 285 9.01 10.34 -7.88
CA LEU A 285 7.87 9.93 -8.68
C LEU A 285 7.37 8.60 -8.17
N LEU A 286 8.24 7.60 -7.93
CA LEU A 286 7.87 6.29 -7.38
C LEU A 286 7.69 6.35 -5.86
N ARG A 287 6.52 5.97 -5.38
CA ARG A 287 6.08 6.13 -3.99
C ARG A 287 5.34 4.89 -3.52
N GLY A 288 5.69 4.45 -2.32
CA GLY A 288 4.92 3.43 -1.60
C GLY A 288 4.68 2.18 -2.41
N GLY A 289 3.76 1.37 -1.94
CA GLY A 289 3.42 0.19 -2.71
C GLY A 289 2.82 -0.92 -1.88
N CYS A 290 2.80 -2.10 -2.46
CA CYS A 290 2.52 -3.36 -1.76
C CYS A 290 3.74 -3.82 -0.96
N PRO A 291 3.57 -4.73 0.02
CA PRO A 291 4.68 -5.50 0.58
C PRO A 291 5.53 -6.15 -0.52
N MET A 292 6.86 -6.20 -0.37
CA MET A 292 7.69 -6.92 -1.35
C MET A 292 7.83 -8.39 -0.99
N ILE A 293 8.06 -9.20 -2.01
CA ILE A 293 8.41 -10.62 -1.83
C ILE A 293 9.81 -10.90 -2.41
N PRO A 294 10.58 -11.82 -1.81
CA PRO A 294 11.87 -12.22 -2.35
C PRO A 294 11.71 -12.94 -3.68
N TRP A 295 12.70 -12.76 -4.57
CA TRP A 295 12.83 -13.50 -5.81
C TRP A 295 14.21 -14.15 -5.86
N GLY A 296 14.26 -15.45 -5.56
CA GLY A 296 15.52 -16.17 -5.37
C GLY A 296 16.18 -15.89 -4.01
N SER A 297 17.40 -16.39 -3.83
CA SER A 297 18.17 -16.32 -2.58
C SER A 297 19.23 -15.21 -2.56
N ASP A 298 19.40 -14.50 -3.66
CA ASP A 298 20.48 -13.54 -3.89
C ASP A 298 20.12 -12.10 -3.51
N GLY A 299 19.06 -11.93 -2.71
CA GLY A 299 18.67 -10.65 -2.13
C GLY A 299 17.91 -9.74 -3.07
N HIS A 300 17.36 -10.25 -4.17
CA HIS A 300 16.37 -9.55 -4.99
C HIS A 300 14.97 -9.66 -4.39
N PHE A 301 14.26 -8.55 -4.45
CA PHE A 301 12.88 -8.41 -4.02
C PHE A 301 12.11 -7.71 -5.13
N PHE A 302 10.83 -8.02 -5.27
CA PHE A 302 9.97 -7.27 -6.19
C PHE A 302 8.66 -6.88 -5.51
N GLY A 303 8.07 -5.82 -6.04
CA GLY A 303 6.77 -5.36 -5.59
C GLY A 303 6.16 -4.38 -6.57
N PHE A 304 4.99 -3.88 -6.19
CA PHE A 304 4.28 -2.84 -6.94
C PHE A 304 4.33 -1.55 -6.15
N ALA A 305 4.61 -0.46 -6.84
CA ALA A 305 4.59 0.90 -6.30
C ALA A 305 3.67 1.76 -7.16
N HIS A 306 3.35 2.97 -6.70
CA HIS A 306 2.66 3.93 -7.56
C HIS A 306 3.52 5.15 -7.81
N THR A 307 3.34 5.81 -8.96
CA THR A 307 3.88 7.15 -9.16
C THR A 307 2.88 8.22 -8.74
N THR A 308 3.35 9.44 -8.45
CA THR A 308 2.46 10.61 -8.30
C THR A 308 2.94 11.74 -9.20
N LEU A 309 2.08 12.19 -10.11
CA LEU A 309 2.38 13.28 -11.04
C LEU A 309 1.46 14.46 -10.79
N ARG A 310 2.02 15.55 -10.27
CA ARG A 310 1.25 16.78 -10.01
C ARG A 310 1.27 17.68 -11.25
N GLU A 311 0.33 18.61 -11.30
CA GLU A 311 0.21 19.58 -12.40
C GLU A 311 1.51 20.34 -12.69
N LYS A 312 2.18 20.83 -11.64
CA LYS A 312 3.46 21.54 -11.78
C LYS A 312 4.53 20.68 -12.47
N ASP A 313 4.53 19.38 -12.20
CA ASP A 313 5.52 18.46 -12.75
C ASP A 313 5.20 18.23 -14.23
N ARG A 314 3.92 18.06 -14.59
CA ARG A 314 3.48 17.92 -16.00
C ARG A 314 3.88 19.10 -16.88
N ARG A 315 3.78 20.33 -16.38
CA ARG A 315 4.22 21.52 -17.14
C ARG A 315 5.72 21.48 -17.46
N ALA A 316 6.53 21.07 -16.49
CA ALA A 316 7.97 20.89 -16.70
C ALA A 316 8.29 19.80 -17.74
N PHE A 317 7.35 18.88 -18.01
CA PHE A 317 7.50 17.79 -18.98
C PHE A 317 6.83 18.04 -20.34
N GLY A 318 6.32 19.24 -20.61
CA GLY A 318 5.61 19.53 -21.86
C GLY A 318 4.26 18.81 -21.99
N LEU A 319 3.67 18.37 -20.88
CA LEU A 319 2.37 17.70 -20.83
C LEU A 319 1.27 18.70 -20.42
N GLN A 320 1.32 19.92 -20.99
CA GLN A 320 0.46 21.04 -20.60
C GLN A 320 -1.01 20.79 -20.97
N ASP A 321 -1.25 19.99 -22.00
CA ASP A 321 -2.59 19.67 -22.50
C ASP A 321 -3.31 18.63 -21.63
N VAL A 322 -2.59 17.94 -20.75
CA VAL A 322 -3.17 16.94 -19.82
C VAL A 322 -3.71 17.68 -18.59
N LYS A 323 -5.03 17.91 -18.57
CA LYS A 323 -5.76 18.65 -17.53
C LYS A 323 -5.99 17.82 -16.26
N ALA A 324 -4.90 17.38 -15.62
CA ALA A 324 -4.96 16.51 -14.45
C ALA A 324 -4.74 17.20 -13.08
N ARG A 325 -5.43 16.83 -12.01
CA ARG A 325 -5.05 17.35 -10.66
C ARG A 325 -3.86 16.58 -10.08
N ALA A 326 -3.93 15.25 -10.15
CA ALA A 326 -2.84 14.33 -9.88
C ALA A 326 -3.15 12.99 -10.55
N SER A 327 -2.14 12.33 -11.14
CA SER A 327 -2.30 10.95 -11.61
C SER A 327 -1.45 10.02 -10.75
N TYR A 328 -2.05 8.92 -10.32
CA TYR A 328 -1.36 7.83 -9.64
C TYR A 328 -1.34 6.64 -10.58
N ARG A 329 -0.14 6.13 -10.88
CA ARG A 329 0.03 5.01 -11.82
C ARG A 329 0.78 3.90 -11.16
N ALA A 330 0.30 2.67 -11.30
CA ALA A 330 0.96 1.52 -10.73
C ALA A 330 2.13 1.04 -11.60
N HIS A 331 3.23 0.66 -10.96
CA HIS A 331 4.46 0.17 -11.57
C HIS A 331 4.93 -1.10 -10.86
N LEU A 332 5.51 -2.03 -11.62
CA LEU A 332 6.39 -3.06 -11.07
C LEU A 332 7.76 -2.43 -10.80
N PHE A 333 8.37 -2.78 -9.68
CA PHE A 333 9.78 -2.47 -9.41
C PHE A 333 10.51 -3.68 -8.82
N ILE A 334 11.82 -3.73 -9.04
CA ILE A 334 12.72 -4.76 -8.50
C ILE A 334 13.83 -4.07 -7.71
N TYR A 335 14.04 -4.54 -6.49
CA TYR A 335 15.00 -4.03 -5.52
C TYR A 335 16.07 -5.09 -5.23
N ASN A 336 17.33 -4.75 -5.48
CA ASN A 336 18.47 -5.54 -5.02
C ASN A 336 18.89 -5.03 -3.64
N SER A 337 18.59 -5.81 -2.61
CA SER A 337 18.85 -5.46 -1.21
C SER A 337 20.31 -5.62 -0.77
N VAL A 338 21.12 -6.36 -1.54
CA VAL A 338 22.56 -6.50 -1.31
C VAL A 338 23.26 -5.26 -1.82
N ALA A 339 22.90 -4.81 -3.02
CA ALA A 339 23.42 -3.58 -3.61
C ALA A 339 22.75 -2.30 -3.07
N GLY A 340 21.63 -2.42 -2.37
CA GLY A 340 20.88 -1.31 -1.80
C GLY A 340 20.24 -0.41 -2.85
N GLN A 341 19.72 -0.97 -3.95
CA GLN A 341 19.22 -0.17 -5.08
C GLN A 341 18.01 -0.79 -5.78
N VAL A 342 17.19 0.08 -6.38
CA VAL A 342 16.16 -0.31 -7.34
C VAL A 342 16.81 -0.55 -8.71
N VAL A 343 16.74 -1.77 -9.21
CA VAL A 343 17.42 -2.21 -10.47
C VAL A 343 16.49 -2.21 -11.68
N TYR A 344 15.17 -2.14 -11.45
CA TYR A 344 14.19 -2.07 -12.53
C TYR A 344 12.93 -1.36 -12.07
N ILE A 345 12.35 -0.57 -13.00
CA ILE A 345 11.02 0.03 -12.88
C ILE A 345 10.32 -0.15 -14.23
N SER A 346 9.07 -0.64 -14.20
CA SER A 346 8.24 -0.75 -15.40
C SER A 346 7.68 0.60 -15.83
N ASN A 347 7.17 0.69 -17.05
CA ASN A 347 6.20 1.70 -17.43
C ASN A 347 4.93 1.55 -16.58
N PRO A 348 4.08 2.60 -16.52
CA PRO A 348 2.74 2.48 -15.97
C PRO A 348 2.02 1.25 -16.53
N ILE A 349 1.48 0.41 -15.64
CA ILE A 349 0.60 -0.69 -16.05
C ILE A 349 -0.77 -0.09 -16.38
N ASN A 350 -1.31 -0.35 -17.57
CA ASN A 350 -2.55 0.28 -18.03
C ASN A 350 -3.77 -0.50 -17.54
N PHE A 351 -4.24 -0.22 -16.32
CA PHE A 351 -5.45 -0.87 -15.80
C PHE A 351 -6.75 -0.30 -16.39
N GLN A 352 -6.73 0.88 -17.01
CA GLN A 352 -7.92 1.50 -17.62
C GLN A 352 -8.54 0.62 -18.71
N ARG A 353 -7.72 0.03 -19.60
CA ARG A 353 -8.21 -0.75 -20.74
C ARG A 353 -9.11 -1.94 -20.35
N PRO A 354 -8.73 -2.82 -19.41
CA PRO A 354 -9.63 -3.88 -18.93
C PRO A 354 -10.80 -3.33 -18.08
N LEU A 355 -10.62 -2.20 -17.39
CA LEU A 355 -11.63 -1.64 -16.48
C LEU A 355 -12.68 -0.76 -17.16
N LYS A 356 -12.44 -0.26 -18.37
CA LYS A 356 -13.30 0.72 -19.08
C LYS A 356 -14.77 0.30 -19.21
N ASN A 357 -15.04 -1.01 -19.27
CA ASN A 357 -16.38 -1.57 -19.40
C ASN A 357 -17.02 -1.91 -18.04
N VAL A 358 -16.26 -1.79 -16.95
CA VAL A 358 -16.65 -2.18 -15.59
C VAL A 358 -16.83 -0.96 -14.70
N VAL A 359 -16.03 0.08 -14.92
CA VAL A 359 -16.08 1.37 -14.22
C VAL A 359 -16.07 2.47 -15.26
N HIS A 360 -16.95 3.45 -15.10
CA HIS A 360 -16.86 4.66 -15.91
C HIS A 360 -15.65 5.45 -15.46
N ALA A 361 -14.70 5.68 -16.37
CA ALA A 361 -13.59 6.60 -16.11
C ALA A 361 -14.14 8.02 -16.24
N ASP A 362 -14.46 8.65 -15.10
CA ASP A 362 -14.98 10.02 -15.06
C ASP A 362 -13.92 11.06 -15.47
N ARG A 363 -12.65 10.67 -15.57
CA ARG A 363 -11.49 11.55 -15.81
C ARG A 363 -10.41 10.88 -16.65
N GLU A 364 -9.67 11.68 -17.41
CA GLU A 364 -8.47 11.24 -18.13
C GLU A 364 -7.32 10.90 -17.15
N ASP A 365 -7.21 11.65 -16.04
CA ASP A 365 -6.34 11.30 -14.92
C ASP A 365 -6.95 10.17 -14.16
N VAL A 366 -6.17 9.09 -14.08
CA VAL A 366 -6.55 7.95 -13.28
C VAL A 366 -5.68 7.81 -12.05
N ILE A 367 -6.33 7.36 -10.98
CA ILE A 367 -5.77 7.01 -9.68
C ILE A 367 -5.74 5.49 -9.59
N GLU A 368 -4.58 4.91 -9.85
CA GLU A 368 -4.27 3.50 -9.67
C GLU A 368 -3.34 3.33 -8.47
N TYR A 369 -3.85 2.69 -7.41
CA TYR A 369 -3.08 2.43 -6.20
C TYR A 369 -2.97 0.92 -5.94
N PRO A 370 -1.79 0.31 -6.12
CA PRO A 370 -1.56 -1.08 -5.77
C PRO A 370 -1.35 -1.20 -4.25
N SER A 371 -2.21 -1.95 -3.57
CA SER A 371 -2.24 -2.02 -2.10
C SER A 371 -1.63 -3.31 -1.54
N ASN A 372 -1.83 -4.46 -2.18
CA ASN A 372 -1.21 -5.73 -1.77
C ASN A 372 -1.12 -6.68 -2.96
N PHE A 373 -0.25 -7.69 -2.89
CA PHE A 373 -0.30 -8.78 -3.86
C PHE A 373 0.11 -10.12 -3.27
N VAL A 374 -0.21 -11.19 -4.00
CA VAL A 374 0.21 -12.57 -3.73
C VAL A 374 0.76 -13.16 -5.02
N LEU A 375 1.94 -13.78 -4.95
CA LEU A 375 2.47 -14.61 -6.03
C LEU A 375 1.85 -16.00 -5.94
N LEU A 376 1.33 -16.48 -7.06
CA LEU A 376 0.67 -17.77 -7.17
C LEU A 376 1.65 -18.86 -7.62
N PRO A 377 1.36 -20.15 -7.35
CA PRO A 377 2.23 -21.26 -7.75
C PRO A 377 2.47 -21.37 -9.26
N ASP A 378 1.53 -20.91 -10.08
CA ASP A 378 1.65 -20.87 -11.54
C ASP A 378 2.45 -19.67 -12.07
N GLY A 379 3.05 -18.88 -11.17
CA GLY A 379 3.86 -17.71 -11.51
C GLY A 379 3.05 -16.44 -11.81
N SER A 380 1.72 -16.50 -11.78
CA SER A 380 0.90 -15.31 -11.90
C SER A 380 0.79 -14.57 -10.56
N VAL A 381 0.34 -13.32 -10.60
CA VAL A 381 0.19 -12.46 -9.41
C VAL A 381 -1.27 -12.07 -9.23
N LEU A 382 -1.80 -12.18 -8.02
CA LEU A 382 -3.03 -11.49 -7.62
C LEU A 382 -2.68 -10.15 -7.00
N LEU A 383 -3.15 -9.06 -7.60
CA LEU A 383 -2.94 -7.70 -7.16
C LEU A 383 -4.25 -7.10 -6.65
N GLY A 384 -4.24 -6.59 -5.42
CA GLY A 384 -5.24 -5.67 -4.92
C GLY A 384 -4.98 -4.27 -5.49
N LEU A 385 -5.94 -3.75 -6.25
CA LEU A 385 -5.86 -2.44 -6.89
C LEU A 385 -7.03 -1.57 -6.46
N LEU A 386 -6.75 -0.33 -6.06
CA LEU A 386 -7.76 0.73 -6.04
C LEU A 386 -7.70 1.52 -7.34
N HIS A 387 -8.88 1.73 -7.94
CA HIS A 387 -9.06 2.55 -9.13
C HIS A 387 -9.99 3.74 -8.80
N GLU A 388 -9.62 4.95 -9.20
CA GLU A 388 -10.37 6.20 -8.98
C GLU A 388 -10.72 6.50 -7.51
N ASP A 389 -9.87 6.09 -6.57
CA ASP A 389 -10.10 6.25 -5.12
C ASP A 389 -11.42 5.63 -4.58
N VAL A 390 -12.19 4.89 -5.39
CA VAL A 390 -13.51 4.38 -4.99
C VAL A 390 -13.81 2.95 -5.47
N SER A 391 -13.04 2.42 -6.41
CA SER A 391 -13.32 1.12 -7.04
C SER A 391 -12.22 0.11 -6.72
N PRO A 392 -12.40 -0.73 -5.68
CA PRO A 392 -11.45 -1.77 -5.31
C PRO A 392 -11.60 -3.03 -6.17
N PHE A 393 -10.49 -3.55 -6.68
CA PHE A 393 -10.40 -4.74 -7.52
C PHE A 393 -9.36 -5.74 -7.01
N ILE A 394 -9.62 -7.02 -7.30
CA ILE A 394 -8.57 -8.05 -7.36
C ILE A 394 -8.32 -8.35 -8.83
N ILE A 395 -7.08 -8.18 -9.27
CA ILE A 395 -6.64 -8.36 -10.65
C ILE A 395 -5.56 -9.43 -10.69
N ARG A 396 -5.71 -10.38 -11.61
CA ARG A 396 -4.68 -11.37 -11.92
C ARG A 396 -3.79 -10.86 -13.05
N LEU A 397 -2.50 -11.07 -12.85
CA LEU A 397 -1.42 -10.58 -13.67
C LEU A 397 -0.54 -11.78 -14.08
N ASP A 398 -0.60 -12.19 -15.36
CA ASP A 398 0.19 -13.30 -15.89
C ASP A 398 1.42 -12.77 -16.65
N GLY A 399 2.51 -13.56 -16.71
CA GLY A 399 3.73 -13.25 -17.47
C GLY A 399 4.86 -12.55 -16.70
N PHE A 400 4.69 -12.27 -15.39
CA PHE A 400 5.68 -11.54 -14.60
C PHE A 400 6.96 -12.34 -14.29
N VAL A 401 6.89 -13.67 -14.20
CA VAL A 401 8.06 -14.53 -13.93
C VAL A 401 9.17 -14.32 -14.96
N GLU A 402 8.81 -14.17 -16.23
CA GLU A 402 9.78 -13.92 -17.31
C GLU A 402 10.52 -12.60 -17.10
N VAL A 403 9.79 -11.53 -16.73
CA VAL A 403 10.35 -10.21 -16.40
C VAL A 403 11.33 -10.34 -15.24
N LEU A 404 10.92 -11.00 -14.15
CA LEU A 404 11.72 -11.17 -12.95
C LEU A 404 13.01 -11.94 -13.25
N ASN A 405 12.91 -13.08 -13.96
CA ASN A 405 14.06 -13.89 -14.33
C ASN A 405 15.03 -13.16 -15.25
N GLN A 406 14.52 -12.43 -16.24
CA GLN A 406 15.36 -11.69 -17.17
C GLN A 406 16.12 -10.55 -16.45
N VAL A 407 15.40 -9.73 -15.68
CA VAL A 407 16.02 -8.62 -14.96
C VAL A 407 17.05 -9.11 -13.94
N VAL A 408 16.70 -10.11 -13.13
CA VAL A 408 17.63 -10.66 -12.12
C VAL A 408 18.81 -11.35 -12.78
N GLY A 409 18.62 -12.06 -13.90
CA GLY A 409 19.71 -12.62 -14.68
C GLY A 409 20.69 -11.56 -15.21
N MET A 410 20.16 -10.42 -15.68
CA MET A 410 20.97 -9.28 -16.13
C MET A 410 21.75 -8.65 -14.98
N ASP A 411 21.15 -8.48 -13.80
CA ASP A 411 21.82 -7.91 -12.62
C ASP A 411 22.91 -8.84 -12.03
N LYS A 412 22.65 -10.15 -12.04
CA LYS A 412 23.63 -11.17 -11.62
C LYS A 412 24.86 -11.17 -12.52
N SER A 413 24.65 -11.17 -13.83
CA SER A 413 25.73 -11.18 -14.81
C SER A 413 26.66 -9.97 -14.62
N ARG A 414 26.10 -8.81 -14.29
CA ARG A 414 26.88 -7.60 -13.94
C ARG A 414 27.70 -7.76 -12.67
N SER A 415 27.14 -8.37 -11.62
CA SER A 415 27.80 -8.50 -10.31
C SER A 415 29.04 -9.39 -10.36
N GLN A 416 29.09 -10.34 -11.31
CA GLN A 416 30.26 -11.19 -11.54
C GLN A 416 31.40 -10.44 -12.27
N ASP A 417 31.06 -9.43 -13.07
CA ASP A 417 32.03 -8.66 -13.86
C ASP A 417 32.73 -7.55 -13.07
N TYR A 418 32.24 -7.18 -11.88
CA TYR A 418 32.75 -6.02 -11.12
C TYR A 418 32.93 -6.33 -9.63
N ALA A 419 34.14 -6.74 -9.23
CA ALA A 419 34.55 -6.82 -7.83
C ALA A 419 35.02 -5.47 -7.23
N ALA A 420 35.03 -4.39 -8.02
CA ALA A 420 35.48 -3.08 -7.56
C ALA A 420 34.84 -1.95 -8.38
N PHE A 421 33.93 -1.14 -7.84
CA PHE A 421 33.99 0.34 -7.90
C PHE A 421 32.77 1.13 -7.37
N ASN A 422 33.06 2.43 -7.19
CA ASN A 422 32.27 3.58 -6.73
C ASN A 422 30.88 3.81 -7.34
N ALA A 423 29.97 4.32 -6.50
CA ALA A 423 28.58 4.70 -6.81
C ALA A 423 28.39 5.94 -7.72
N SER A 424 29.44 6.55 -8.26
CA SER A 424 29.38 7.88 -8.90
C SER A 424 28.93 7.91 -10.37
N GLY A 425 28.53 6.79 -10.96
CA GLY A 425 28.04 6.69 -12.34
C GLY A 425 26.53 6.45 -12.50
N ARG A 426 25.78 6.36 -11.39
CA ARG A 426 24.43 5.78 -11.41
C ARG A 426 23.38 6.68 -12.10
N PRO A 427 22.45 6.12 -12.89
CA PRO A 427 21.33 6.86 -13.43
C PRO A 427 20.47 7.48 -12.32
N ASN A 428 20.15 8.77 -12.44
CA ASN A 428 19.23 9.44 -11.53
C ASN A 428 17.80 8.87 -11.69
N LEU A 429 17.34 8.09 -10.70
CA LEU A 429 16.02 7.43 -10.70
C LEU A 429 14.86 8.42 -10.89
N LEU A 430 14.97 9.65 -10.37
CA LEU A 430 13.97 10.70 -10.59
C LEU A 430 13.88 11.07 -12.07
N HIS A 431 15.00 11.47 -12.69
CA HIS A 431 15.04 11.83 -14.11
C HIS A 431 14.56 10.68 -14.99
N HIS A 432 14.85 9.45 -14.59
CA HIS A 432 14.42 8.29 -15.31
C HIS A 432 12.92 8.02 -15.24
N THR A 433 12.35 8.02 -14.04
CA THR A 433 10.91 7.81 -13.86
C THR A 433 10.12 8.91 -14.60
N GLN A 434 10.68 10.12 -14.68
CA GLN A 434 10.13 11.22 -15.49
C GLN A 434 10.13 10.88 -16.99
N ARG A 435 11.24 10.37 -17.51
CA ARG A 435 11.36 9.95 -18.91
C ARG A 435 10.36 8.86 -19.27
N LEU A 436 10.25 7.82 -18.43
CA LEU A 436 9.31 6.70 -18.66
C LEU A 436 7.86 7.15 -18.72
N PHE A 437 7.50 8.05 -17.82
CA PHE A 437 6.14 8.60 -17.83
C PHE A 437 5.87 9.41 -19.10
N LYS A 438 6.83 10.24 -19.54
CA LYS A 438 6.70 10.99 -20.80
C LYS A 438 6.53 10.04 -22.00
N GLU A 439 7.39 9.02 -22.11
CA GLU A 439 7.30 8.01 -23.18
C GLU A 439 5.94 7.28 -23.17
N TYR A 440 5.43 6.92 -22.00
CA TYR A 440 4.10 6.35 -21.85
C TYR A 440 3.00 7.30 -22.36
N MET A 441 3.01 8.56 -21.91
CA MET A 441 2.01 9.55 -22.30
C MET A 441 2.05 9.89 -23.79
N ASP A 442 3.24 9.98 -24.37
CA ASP A 442 3.40 10.23 -25.81
C ASP A 442 2.79 9.09 -26.65
N ARG A 443 2.84 7.84 -26.17
CA ARG A 443 2.18 6.68 -26.81
C ARG A 443 0.67 6.64 -26.63
N GLN A 444 0.10 7.36 -25.66
CA GLN A 444 -1.35 7.43 -25.47
C GLN A 444 -2.03 8.49 -26.35
N LYS A 445 -1.26 9.36 -27.02
CA LYS A 445 -1.83 10.38 -27.91
C LYS A 445 -2.50 9.69 -29.12
N PRO A 446 -3.74 10.07 -29.49
CA PRO A 446 -4.36 9.57 -30.71
C PRO A 446 -3.47 9.90 -31.91
N THR A 447 -3.13 8.90 -32.71
CA THR A 447 -2.45 9.07 -34.00
C THR A 447 -3.37 9.66 -35.05
#